data_AF-A0A7S3FAI1-F1
#
_entry.id   AF-A0A7S3FAI1-F1
#
_cell.length_a   1.000
_cell.length_b   1.000
_cell.length_c   1.000
_cell.angle_alpha   90.00
_cell.angle_beta   90.00
_cell.angle_gamma   90.00
#
_symmetry.space_group_name_H-M   'P 1'
#
loop_
_entity.id
_entity.type
_entity.pdbx_description
1 polymer ?
#
loop_
_entity_poly.entity_id
_entity_poly.type
_entity_poly.pdbx_seq_one_letter_code
_entity_poly.pdbx_strand_id
1 'polypeptide(L)'
;MSGGAANGASGDAQQSEEHTLQAEEELRIEVAWNATVFVTLLEGSAELFGTEVAVKQRVSLSGEKVAFYTWEGCKLLVEGTPEVVYVSSETLMVPYANTHEALEARRRAARTAGSGVGGGGTAPQ
;
A
#
# COMPACT_ATOMS: atom_id res chain seq x y z
N MET A 1 -30.67 -49.98 18.50
CA MET A 1 -30.09 -48.69 18.92
C MET A 1 -28.58 -48.75 18.68
N SER A 2 -28.08 -48.07 17.64
CA SER A 2 -26.75 -47.40 17.63
C SER A 2 -26.45 -46.92 16.20
N GLY A 3 -27.08 -45.81 15.82
CA GLY A 3 -26.51 -44.95 14.79
C GLY A 3 -25.55 -44.00 15.49
N GLY A 4 -24.29 -43.98 15.06
CA GLY A 4 -23.29 -43.00 15.49
C GLY A 4 -22.65 -42.42 14.25
N ALA A 5 -23.29 -41.37 13.72
CA ALA A 5 -22.79 -40.59 12.59
C ALA A 5 -21.53 -39.80 12.99
N ALA A 6 -20.70 -39.56 11.98
CA ALA A 6 -19.43 -38.85 12.04
C ALA A 6 -19.55 -37.45 12.64
N ASN A 7 -18.58 -37.07 13.48
CA ASN A 7 -18.25 -35.67 13.71
C ASN A 7 -17.13 -35.30 12.74
N GLY A 8 -17.51 -34.60 11.66
CA GLY A 8 -16.56 -33.91 10.79
C GLY A 8 -15.90 -32.78 11.57
N ALA A 9 -14.57 -32.74 11.53
CA ALA A 9 -13.82 -31.56 11.89
C ALA A 9 -14.13 -30.46 10.86
N SER A 10 -14.87 -29.44 11.26
CA SER A 10 -14.96 -28.19 10.51
C SER A 10 -13.61 -27.48 10.62
N GLY A 11 -12.76 -27.66 9.63
CA GLY A 11 -11.61 -26.77 9.44
C GLY A 11 -12.14 -25.38 9.14
N ASP A 12 -11.69 -24.38 9.89
CA ASP A 12 -12.00 -22.97 9.65
C ASP A 12 -11.64 -22.63 8.20
N ALA A 13 -12.65 -22.46 7.35
CA ALA A 13 -12.45 -21.99 6.00
C ALA A 13 -12.01 -20.53 6.09
N GLN A 14 -10.72 -20.29 5.90
CA GLN A 14 -10.13 -18.95 5.83
C GLN A 14 -10.91 -18.14 4.77
N GLN A 15 -11.64 -17.10 5.18
CA GLN A 15 -12.33 -16.22 4.24
C GLN A 15 -11.31 -15.54 3.33
N SER A 16 -11.62 -15.47 2.03
CA SER A 16 -10.78 -14.79 1.04
C SER A 16 -11.66 -14.05 0.03
N GLU A 17 -11.33 -12.80 -0.26
CA GLU A 17 -12.04 -11.95 -1.21
C GLU A 17 -11.06 -11.24 -2.14
N GLU A 18 -11.39 -11.18 -3.43
CA GLU A 18 -10.64 -10.41 -4.42
C GLU A 18 -11.26 -9.03 -4.62
N HIS A 19 -10.42 -8.00 -4.63
CA HIS A 19 -10.81 -6.62 -4.92
C HIS A 19 -10.06 -6.13 -6.15
N THR A 20 -10.82 -5.78 -7.19
CA THR A 20 -10.29 -5.10 -8.38
C THR A 20 -10.43 -3.60 -8.20
N LEU A 21 -9.33 -2.88 -8.27
CA LEU A 21 -9.28 -1.42 -8.16
C LEU A 21 -9.01 -0.82 -9.53
N GLN A 22 -9.70 0.27 -9.84
CA GLN A 22 -9.40 1.12 -10.99
C GLN A 22 -8.25 2.07 -10.67
N ALA A 23 -7.73 2.74 -11.70
CA ALA A 23 -6.76 3.80 -11.53
C ALA A 23 -7.27 4.87 -10.55
N GLU A 24 -6.37 5.30 -9.68
CA GLU A 24 -6.59 6.31 -8.64
C GLU A 24 -7.56 5.93 -7.50
N GLU A 25 -7.84 4.64 -7.34
CA GLU A 25 -8.58 4.10 -6.19
C GLU A 25 -7.65 3.51 -5.11
N GLU A 26 -8.17 3.41 -3.89
CA GLU A 26 -7.54 2.66 -2.80
C GLU A 26 -8.49 1.68 -2.11
N LEU A 27 -7.93 0.58 -1.63
CA LEU A 27 -8.59 -0.39 -0.76
C LEU A 27 -8.25 -0.04 0.69
N ARG A 28 -9.25 0.45 1.44
CA ARG A 28 -9.11 0.75 2.86
C ARG A 28 -9.45 -0.46 3.69
N ILE A 29 -8.56 -0.83 4.59
CA ILE A 29 -8.69 -2.00 5.46
C ILE A 29 -8.45 -1.58 6.90
N GLU A 30 -9.34 -2.01 7.80
CA GLU A 30 -9.13 -1.93 9.25
C GLU A 30 -9.11 -3.35 9.83
N VAL A 31 -8.09 -3.65 10.63
CA VAL A 31 -7.89 -4.97 11.23
C VAL A 31 -7.89 -4.86 12.75
N ALA A 32 -8.71 -5.67 13.41
CA ALA A 32 -8.74 -5.75 14.87
C ALA A 32 -7.38 -6.20 15.44
N TRP A 33 -7.09 -5.80 16.68
CA TRP A 33 -5.85 -6.17 17.40
C TRP A 33 -5.68 -7.68 17.63
N ASN A 34 -6.77 -8.44 17.64
CA ASN A 34 -6.79 -9.88 17.83
C ASN A 34 -6.96 -10.68 16.52
N ALA A 35 -6.84 -10.01 15.37
CA ALA A 35 -6.98 -10.62 14.06
C ALA A 35 -5.71 -10.42 13.22
N THR A 36 -5.57 -11.25 12.19
CA THR A 36 -4.54 -11.08 11.16
C THR A 36 -5.20 -11.21 9.80
N VAL A 37 -4.93 -10.24 8.94
CA VAL A 37 -5.38 -10.22 7.55
C VAL A 37 -4.15 -10.23 6.66
N PHE A 38 -4.21 -10.98 5.56
CA PHE A 38 -3.15 -10.99 4.56
C PHE A 38 -3.66 -10.36 3.28
N VAL A 39 -2.85 -9.49 2.68
CA VAL A 39 -3.15 -8.86 1.40
C VAL A 39 -2.08 -9.25 0.39
N THR A 40 -2.48 -9.85 -0.72
CA THR A 40 -1.58 -10.27 -1.80
C THR A 40 -1.91 -9.50 -3.07
N LEU A 41 -0.91 -8.87 -3.68
CA LEU A 41 -1.07 -8.30 -5.02
C LEU A 41 -1.07 -9.40 -6.07
N LEU A 42 -2.19 -9.57 -6.78
CA LEU A 42 -2.33 -10.60 -7.81
C LEU A 42 -1.89 -10.09 -9.19
N GLU A 43 -2.29 -8.89 -9.55
CA GLU A 43 -2.01 -8.27 -10.86
C GLU A 43 -1.97 -6.73 -10.75
N GLY A 44 -1.31 -6.08 -11.71
CA GLY A 44 -1.17 -4.61 -11.76
C GLY A 44 -0.12 -4.07 -10.80
N SER A 45 -0.29 -2.83 -10.36
CA SER A 45 0.61 -2.13 -9.44
C SER A 45 -0.16 -1.61 -8.23
N ALA A 46 0.40 -1.77 -7.03
CA ALA A 46 -0.19 -1.22 -5.81
C ALA A 46 0.91 -0.72 -4.88
N GLU A 47 0.58 0.30 -4.10
CA GLU A 47 1.45 0.85 -3.07
C GLU A 47 0.72 0.95 -1.72
N LEU A 48 1.45 0.64 -0.66
CA LEU A 48 1.03 0.87 0.72
C LEU A 48 1.76 2.11 1.23
N PHE A 49 1.06 3.24 1.34
CA PHE A 49 1.61 4.53 1.77
C PHE A 49 2.92 4.91 1.06
N GLY A 50 2.94 4.78 -0.28
CA GLY A 50 4.10 5.08 -1.13
C GLY A 50 5.18 3.99 -1.19
N THR A 51 5.00 2.87 -0.48
CA THR A 51 5.85 1.68 -0.63
C THR A 51 5.23 0.74 -1.66
N GLU A 52 5.92 0.51 -2.77
CA GLU A 52 5.48 -0.44 -3.79
C GLU A 52 5.35 -1.87 -3.23
N VAL A 53 4.25 -2.54 -3.58
CA VAL A 53 3.99 -3.94 -3.25
C VAL A 53 4.25 -4.77 -4.48
N ALA A 54 5.18 -5.73 -4.42
CA ALA A 54 5.48 -6.57 -5.57
C ALA A 54 4.34 -7.56 -5.86
N VAL A 55 4.13 -7.91 -7.13
CA VAL A 55 3.17 -8.96 -7.51
C VAL A 55 3.54 -10.28 -6.83
N LYS A 56 2.54 -10.96 -6.26
CA LYS A 56 2.61 -12.15 -5.39
C LYS A 56 3.24 -11.91 -4.02
N GLN A 57 3.63 -10.68 -3.67
CA GLN A 57 4.01 -10.35 -2.31
C GLN A 57 2.79 -10.39 -1.41
N ARG A 58 2.91 -11.10 -0.29
CA ARG A 58 1.89 -11.19 0.76
C ARG A 58 2.26 -10.26 1.91
N VAL A 59 1.44 -9.26 2.16
CA VAL A 59 1.55 -8.32 3.29
C VAL A 59 0.70 -8.86 4.44
N SER A 60 1.25 -8.91 5.65
CA SER A 60 0.52 -9.32 6.86
C SER A 60 0.12 -8.09 7.65
N LEU A 61 -1.15 -7.99 8.02
CA LEU A 61 -1.72 -6.86 8.73
C LEU A 61 -2.31 -7.29 10.08
N SER A 62 -2.08 -6.51 11.14
CA SER A 62 -2.69 -6.76 12.46
C SER A 62 -2.79 -5.48 13.31
N GLY A 63 -3.98 -5.19 13.84
CA GLY A 63 -4.19 -4.02 14.69
C GLY A 63 -3.99 -2.67 13.98
N GLU A 64 -4.14 -2.63 12.66
CA GLU A 64 -3.78 -1.48 11.83
C GLU A 64 -4.88 -1.05 10.86
N LYS A 65 -4.80 0.22 10.45
CA LYS A 65 -5.64 0.84 9.44
C LYS A 65 -4.78 1.24 8.27
N VAL A 66 -5.03 0.66 7.11
CA VAL A 66 -4.17 0.81 5.93
C VAL A 66 -4.98 1.12 4.69
N ALA A 67 -4.32 1.69 3.68
CA ALA A 67 -4.85 1.90 2.35
C ALA A 67 -3.85 1.39 1.32
N PHE A 68 -4.26 0.44 0.48
CA PHE A 68 -3.52 0.04 -0.71
C PHE A 68 -4.02 0.87 -1.87
N TYR A 69 -3.18 1.74 -2.42
CA TYR A 69 -3.52 2.63 -3.51
C TYR A 69 -2.94 2.12 -4.83
N THR A 70 -3.57 2.46 -5.95
CA THR A 70 -3.04 2.18 -7.29
C THR A 70 -3.16 3.39 -8.21
N TRP A 71 -2.10 3.70 -8.94
CA TRP A 71 -2.10 4.73 -9.98
C TRP A 71 -2.72 4.24 -11.29
N GLU A 72 -2.64 2.93 -11.57
CA GLU A 72 -2.94 2.38 -12.91
C GLU A 72 -4.02 1.29 -12.89
N GLY A 73 -4.36 0.78 -11.71
CA GLY A 73 -5.27 -0.35 -11.52
C GLY A 73 -4.55 -1.61 -11.04
N CYS A 74 -5.24 -2.40 -10.21
CA CYS A 74 -4.70 -3.66 -9.68
C CYS A 74 -5.80 -4.62 -9.22
N LYS A 75 -5.38 -5.84 -8.87
CA LYS A 75 -6.22 -6.80 -8.15
C LYS A 75 -5.51 -7.28 -6.89
N LEU A 76 -6.19 -7.14 -5.76
CA LEU A 76 -5.71 -7.53 -4.44
C LEU A 76 -6.54 -8.70 -3.93
N LEU A 77 -5.88 -9.73 -3.38
CA LEU A 77 -6.52 -10.79 -2.62
C LEU A 77 -6.40 -10.47 -1.13
N VAL A 78 -7.52 -10.40 -0.44
CA VAL A 78 -7.60 -10.23 1.02
C VAL A 78 -7.98 -11.57 1.65
N GLU A 79 -7.15 -12.10 2.54
CA GLU A 79 -7.39 -13.35 3.26
C GLU A 79 -7.48 -13.08 4.77
N GLY A 80 -8.53 -13.56 5.42
CA GLY A 80 -8.84 -13.31 6.83
C GLY A 80 -10.14 -12.50 6.98
N THR A 81 -10.36 -11.95 8.17
CA THR A 81 -11.60 -11.22 8.50
C THR A 81 -11.26 -9.82 9.01
N PRO A 82 -11.20 -8.81 8.14
CA PRO A 82 -11.05 -7.42 8.57
C PRO A 82 -12.31 -6.90 9.27
N GLU A 83 -12.18 -5.86 10.10
CA GLU A 83 -13.34 -5.15 10.67
C GLU A 83 -14.02 -4.27 9.61
N VAL A 84 -13.21 -3.68 8.72
CA VAL A 84 -13.65 -2.82 7.63
C VAL A 84 -12.82 -3.14 6.39
N VAL A 85 -13.48 -3.29 5.25
CA VAL A 85 -12.83 -3.38 3.93
C VAL A 85 -13.73 -2.76 2.87
N TYR A 86 -13.21 -1.77 2.12
CA TYR A 86 -13.94 -1.17 1.00
C TYR A 86 -13.01 -0.40 0.06
N VAL A 87 -13.43 -0.26 -1.20
CA VAL A 87 -12.75 0.55 -2.22
C VAL A 87 -13.23 2.01 -2.13
N SER A 88 -12.30 2.96 -2.24
CA SER A 88 -12.58 4.39 -2.25
C SER A 88 -11.85 5.08 -3.39
N SER A 89 -12.57 5.92 -4.13
CA SER A 89 -12.00 6.82 -5.15
C SER A 89 -11.72 8.23 -4.61
N GLU A 90 -12.14 8.53 -3.37
CA GLU A 90 -11.85 9.81 -2.72
C GLU A 90 -10.54 9.70 -1.96
N THR A 91 -9.46 10.12 -2.61
CA THR A 91 -8.08 10.02 -2.07
C THR A 91 -7.37 11.36 -2.13
N LEU A 92 -6.31 11.50 -1.33
CA LEU A 92 -5.41 12.66 -1.34
C LEU A 92 -4.09 12.37 -2.06
N MET A 93 -4.01 11.31 -2.86
CA MET A 93 -2.73 10.86 -3.42
C MET A 93 -2.16 11.83 -4.45
N VAL A 94 -3.00 12.44 -5.29
CA VAL A 94 -2.57 13.47 -6.26
C VAL A 94 -1.89 14.69 -5.58
N PRO A 95 -2.48 15.35 -4.55
CA PRO A 95 -1.77 16.44 -3.89
C PRO A 95 -0.50 16.00 -3.15
N TYR A 96 -0.41 14.75 -2.66
CA TYR A 96 0.83 14.21 -2.13
C TYR A 96 1.91 14.05 -3.21
N ALA A 97 1.57 13.54 -4.39
CA ALA A 97 2.48 13.44 -5.53
C ALA A 97 2.98 14.82 -5.97
N ASN A 98 2.09 15.81 -6.11
CA ASN A 98 2.46 17.20 -6.43
C ASN A 98 3.42 17.79 -5.39
N THR A 99 3.17 17.51 -4.10
CA THR A 99 4.05 17.96 -3.01
C THR A 99 5.42 17.31 -3.11
N HIS A 100 5.48 16.02 -3.43
CA HIS A 100 6.74 15.31 -3.67
C HIS A 100 7.55 15.96 -4.80
N GLU A 101 6.92 16.26 -5.93
CA GLU A 101 7.57 16.91 -7.07
C GLU A 101 8.13 18.30 -6.69
N ALA A 102 7.35 19.11 -5.98
CA ALA A 102 7.78 20.43 -5.52
C ALA A 102 9.00 20.34 -4.59
N LEU A 103 9.04 19.35 -3.69
CA LEU A 103 10.19 19.10 -2.82
C LEU A 103 11.40 18.63 -3.63
N GLU A 104 11.22 17.75 -4.60
CA GLU A 104 12.34 17.25 -5.40
C GLU A 104 12.92 18.32 -6.33
N ALA A 105 12.09 19.22 -6.87
CA ALA A 105 12.57 20.41 -7.59
C ALA A 105 13.50 21.27 -6.72
N ARG A 106 13.16 21.48 -5.44
CA ARG A 106 14.01 22.21 -4.48
C ARG A 106 15.32 21.46 -4.20
N ARG A 107 15.28 20.13 -4.06
CA ARG A 107 16.50 19.32 -3.87
C ARG A 107 17.43 19.40 -5.08
N ARG A 108 16.90 19.35 -6.31
CA ARG A 108 17.69 19.53 -7.55
C ARG A 108 18.38 20.90 -7.58
N ALA A 109 17.66 21.98 -7.27
CA ALA A 109 18.21 23.32 -7.25
C ALA A 109 19.33 23.50 -6.20
N ALA A 110 19.20 22.87 -5.03
CA ALA A 110 20.24 22.91 -4.01
C ALA A 110 21.53 22.19 -4.45
N ARG A 111 21.42 21.05 -5.14
CA ARG A 111 22.57 20.30 -5.66
C ARG A 111 23.35 21.08 -6.73
N THR A 112 22.66 21.85 -7.57
CA THR A 112 23.31 22.68 -8.58
C THR A 112 23.97 23.91 -7.97
N ALA A 113 23.33 24.56 -6.99
CA ALA A 113 23.89 25.73 -6.30
C ALA A 113 25.15 25.42 -5.49
N GLY A 114 25.24 24.24 -4.86
CA GLY A 114 26.40 23.81 -4.07
C GLY A 114 27.65 23.44 -4.88
N SER A 115 27.51 23.25 -6.20
CA SER A 115 28.62 22.86 -7.09
C SER A 115 29.40 24.06 -7.67
N GLY A 116 29.00 25.30 -7.35
CA GLY A 116 29.55 26.54 -7.92
C GLY A 116 30.57 27.31 -7.07
N VAL A 117 30.95 26.82 -5.88
CA VAL A 117 31.89 27.53 -4.98
C VAL A 117 33.19 26.76 -4.85
N GLY A 118 34.01 26.82 -5.89
CA GLY A 118 35.32 26.20 -5.94
C GLY A 118 36.17 26.76 -7.08
N GLY A 119 36.36 28.09 -7.14
CA GLY A 119 37.15 28.70 -8.19
C GLY A 119 37.47 30.18 -7.96
N GLY A 120 38.62 30.46 -7.34
CA GLY A 120 39.43 31.64 -7.65
C GLY A 120 39.03 32.96 -7.01
N GLY A 121 39.30 33.12 -5.71
CA GLY A 121 39.53 34.45 -5.14
C GLY A 121 40.93 34.94 -5.51
N THR A 122 41.06 35.81 -6.52
CA THR A 122 42.24 36.65 -6.71
C THR A 122 42.02 37.97 -5.96
N ALA A 123 42.82 38.19 -4.91
CA ALA A 123 42.88 39.48 -4.21
C ALA A 123 43.60 40.52 -5.09
N PRO A 124 43.09 41.76 -5.24
CA PRO A 124 43.85 42.85 -5.83
C PRO A 124 44.82 43.45 -4.80
N GLN A 125 46.00 43.85 -5.28
CA GLN A 125 47.02 44.60 -4.53
C GLN A 125 46.57 46.04 -4.26
#